data_AF-A0A843DLY3-F1
#
_entry.id   AF-A0A843DLY3-F1
#
_cell.length_a   1.000
_cell.length_b   1.000
_cell.length_c   1.000
_cell.angle_alpha   90.00
_cell.angle_beta   90.00
_cell.angle_gamma   90.00
#
_symmetry.space_group_name_H-M   'P 1'
#
loop_
_entity.id
_entity.type
_entity.pdbx_description
1 polymer ?
#
loop_
_entity_poly.entity_id
_entity_poly.type
_entity_poly.pdbx_seq_one_letter_code
_entity_poly.pdbx_strand_id
1 'polypeptide(L)'
;SLEHLPAGDYAAGRVLIERKTIQDFVDTLVDRDLFGQVKALAESAIRPVMIVEGGSIADLYDLRNIHPNAIRNTLASIAADYDVSLLFTKDAQETAEMIYAFARREAGSERNERSRHSAKTARQTNDALLYILTAFPDVGPKAARELLREFGTLRRICSASKEELMGVKGIGEKTASAILAMAVKTWEE
;
A
#
# COMPACT_ATOMS: atom_id res chain seq x y z
N SER A 1 10.85 -22.95 -0.17
CA SER A 1 11.72 -23.21 0.99
C SER A 1 10.94 -22.82 2.24
N LEU A 2 11.32 -23.34 3.41
CA LEU A 2 10.83 -22.82 4.70
C LEU A 2 11.81 -21.76 5.16
N GLU A 3 11.34 -20.52 5.29
CA GLU A 3 12.17 -19.36 5.63
C GLU A 3 11.41 -18.49 6.63
N HIS A 4 12.14 -17.79 7.49
CA HIS A 4 11.54 -16.78 8.35
C HIS A 4 11.18 -15.55 7.50
N LEU A 5 9.90 -15.24 7.41
CA LEU A 5 9.42 -14.02 6.79
C LEU A 5 9.40 -12.88 7.83
N PRO A 6 9.78 -11.65 7.45
CA PRO A 6 9.70 -10.49 8.33
C PRO A 6 8.24 -10.08 8.66
N ALA A 7 7.30 -10.45 7.79
CA ALA A 7 5.86 -10.30 7.96
C ALA A 7 5.14 -11.32 7.06
N GLY A 8 3.89 -11.68 7.37
CA GLY A 8 3.12 -12.66 6.60
C GLY A 8 3.48 -14.12 6.90
N ASP A 9 2.59 -15.03 6.52
CA ASP A 9 2.78 -16.49 6.69
C ASP A 9 3.36 -17.14 5.43
N TYR A 10 2.97 -16.67 4.25
CA TYR A 10 3.38 -17.26 2.97
C TYR A 10 3.81 -16.20 1.96
N ALA A 11 4.87 -16.51 1.20
CA ALA A 11 5.29 -15.73 0.05
C ALA A 11 5.11 -16.54 -1.25
N ALA A 12 4.42 -15.95 -2.22
CA ALA A 12 4.19 -16.52 -3.54
C ALA A 12 4.62 -15.52 -4.62
N GLY A 13 5.91 -15.51 -4.98
CA GLY A 13 6.48 -14.50 -5.87
C GLY A 13 6.45 -13.12 -5.20
N ARG A 14 5.78 -12.14 -5.83
CA ARG A 14 5.60 -10.78 -5.25
C ARG A 14 4.39 -10.67 -4.32
N VAL A 15 3.64 -11.75 -4.13
CA VAL A 15 2.45 -11.78 -3.28
C VAL A 15 2.86 -12.24 -1.88
N LEU A 16 2.57 -11.41 -0.88
CA LEU A 16 2.72 -11.77 0.53
C LEU A 16 1.35 -12.05 1.11
N ILE A 17 1.21 -13.18 1.79
CA ILE A 17 -0.06 -13.71 2.25
C ILE A 17 -0.03 -13.86 3.77
N GLU A 18 -0.95 -13.19 4.44
CA GLU A 18 -1.30 -13.43 5.84
C GLU A 18 -2.50 -14.40 5.88
N ARG A 19 -2.39 -15.53 6.58
CA ARG A 19 -3.48 -16.49 6.73
C ARG A 19 -3.99 -16.45 8.15
N LYS A 20 -5.29 -16.15 8.28
CA LYS A 20 -5.94 -16.00 9.56
C LYS A 20 -7.22 -16.81 9.60
N THR A 21 -7.55 -17.44 10.73
CA THR A 21 -8.87 -18.07 10.84
C THR A 21 -9.95 -17.01 10.98
N ILE A 22 -11.20 -17.33 10.66
CA ILE A 22 -12.31 -16.39 10.89
C ILE A 22 -12.41 -15.97 12.35
N GLN A 23 -12.12 -16.88 13.29
CA GLN A 23 -12.12 -16.55 14.72
C GLN A 23 -11.03 -15.53 15.05
N ASP A 24 -9.79 -15.77 14.62
CA ASP A 24 -8.67 -14.84 14.87
C ASP A 24 -8.87 -13.48 14.19
N PHE A 25 -9.55 -13.45 13.03
CA PHE A 25 -9.92 -12.21 12.34
C PHE A 25 -10.91 -11.41 13.17
N VAL A 26 -11.94 -12.07 13.68
CA VAL A 26 -12.96 -11.47 14.54
C VAL A 26 -12.38 -10.98 15.85
N ASP A 27 -11.53 -11.77 16.49
CA ASP A 27 -10.90 -11.40 17.76
C ASP A 27 -10.06 -10.12 17.57
N THR A 28 -9.29 -10.02 16.49
CA THR A 28 -8.55 -8.79 16.18
C THR A 28 -9.40 -7.61 15.74
N LEU A 29 -10.62 -7.84 15.24
CA LEU A 29 -11.59 -6.79 14.97
C LEU A 29 -12.09 -6.17 16.29
N VAL A 30 -12.36 -7.02 17.28
CA VAL A 30 -12.84 -6.61 18.62
C VAL A 30 -11.74 -5.89 19.39
N ASP A 31 -10.52 -6.42 19.38
CA ASP A 31 -9.37 -5.89 20.09
C ASP A 31 -8.70 -4.69 19.38
N ARG A 32 -9.22 -4.30 18.19
CA ARG A 32 -8.74 -3.21 17.33
C ARG A 32 -7.31 -3.35 16.80
N ASP A 33 -6.67 -4.52 16.97
CA ASP A 33 -5.32 -4.78 16.48
C ASP A 33 -5.27 -5.08 14.96
N LEU A 34 -6.42 -5.41 14.36
CA LEU A 34 -6.50 -5.77 12.93
C LEU A 34 -5.90 -4.68 12.02
N PHE A 35 -6.08 -3.40 12.33
CA PHE A 35 -5.53 -2.32 11.51
C PHE A 35 -4.00 -2.26 11.58
N GLY A 36 -3.39 -2.57 12.72
CA GLY A 36 -1.94 -2.67 12.86
C GLY A 36 -1.37 -3.79 11.98
N GLN A 37 -2.02 -4.95 12.00
CA GLN A 37 -1.63 -6.11 11.19
C GLN A 37 -1.80 -5.85 9.69
N VAL A 38 -2.93 -5.29 9.27
CA VAL A 38 -3.20 -4.90 7.87
C VAL A 38 -2.17 -3.88 7.39
N LYS A 39 -1.84 -2.88 8.22
CA LYS A 39 -0.82 -1.89 7.89
C LYS A 39 0.57 -2.52 7.74
N ALA A 40 0.98 -3.36 8.69
CA ALA A 40 2.27 -4.03 8.63
C ALA A 40 2.40 -4.93 7.38
N LEU A 41 1.33 -5.65 7.02
CA LEU A 41 1.27 -6.44 5.81
C LEU A 41 1.38 -5.57 4.55
N ALA A 42 0.65 -4.44 4.51
CA ALA A 42 0.68 -3.49 3.39
C ALA A 42 2.06 -2.84 3.19
N GLU A 43 2.76 -2.53 4.28
CA GLU A 43 4.11 -1.95 4.24
C GLU A 43 5.18 -2.99 3.82
N SER A 44 4.90 -4.27 4.00
CA SER A 44 5.86 -5.36 3.76
C SER A 44 5.84 -5.93 2.34
N ALA A 45 4.85 -5.58 1.52
CA ALA A 45 4.72 -6.17 0.18
C ALA A 45 4.03 -5.26 -0.84
N ILE A 46 4.42 -5.42 -2.10
CA ILE A 46 3.77 -4.76 -3.25
C ILE A 46 2.37 -5.33 -3.51
N ARG A 47 2.14 -6.61 -3.18
CA ARG A 47 0.84 -7.29 -3.34
C ARG A 47 0.45 -8.02 -2.06
N PRO A 48 -0.02 -7.29 -1.04
CA PRO A 48 -0.46 -7.86 0.22
C PRO A 48 -1.83 -8.53 0.06
N VAL A 49 -1.96 -9.75 0.58
CA VAL A 49 -3.20 -10.53 0.58
C VAL A 49 -3.45 -11.06 1.99
N MET A 50 -4.65 -10.88 2.50
CA MET A 50 -5.12 -11.52 3.71
C MET A 50 -6.14 -12.60 3.34
N ILE A 51 -5.88 -13.84 3.72
CA ILE A 51 -6.81 -14.96 3.54
C ILE A 51 -7.45 -15.26 4.90
N VAL A 52 -8.77 -15.11 4.96
CA VAL A 52 -9.59 -15.53 6.10
C VAL A 52 -10.10 -16.94 5.83
N GLU A 53 -9.66 -17.89 6.64
CA GLU A 53 -9.98 -19.31 6.52
C GLU A 53 -11.10 -19.72 7.48
N GLY A 54 -11.99 -20.60 7.01
CA GLY A 54 -13.03 -21.19 7.84
C GLY A 54 -14.36 -20.45 7.81
N GLY A 55 -14.60 -19.59 6.82
CA GLY A 55 -15.87 -18.88 6.70
C GLY A 55 -15.92 -17.92 5.52
N SER A 56 -16.90 -17.03 5.57
CA SER A 56 -17.25 -16.09 4.51
C SER A 56 -17.53 -14.71 5.08
N ILE A 57 -17.70 -13.74 4.19
CA ILE A 57 -18.14 -12.40 4.56
C ILE A 57 -19.51 -12.39 5.25
N ALA A 58 -20.39 -13.34 4.93
CA ALA A 58 -21.71 -13.43 5.54
C ALA A 58 -21.61 -13.83 7.02
N ASP A 59 -20.71 -14.77 7.33
CA ASP A 59 -20.46 -15.23 8.69
C ASP A 59 -19.97 -14.09 9.61
N LEU A 60 -19.33 -13.06 9.05
CA LEU A 60 -18.96 -11.87 9.82
C LEU A 60 -20.20 -11.10 10.33
N TYR A 61 -21.29 -11.05 9.56
CA TYR A 61 -22.50 -10.33 9.95
C TYR A 61 -23.36 -11.10 10.96
N ASP A 62 -23.15 -12.41 11.08
CA ASP A 62 -23.84 -13.27 12.05
C ASP A 62 -23.17 -13.26 13.43
N LEU A 63 -22.06 -12.54 13.58
CA LEU A 63 -21.32 -12.43 14.84
C LEU A 63 -22.10 -11.64 15.89
N ARG A 64 -22.20 -12.24 17.08
CA ARG A 64 -22.78 -11.56 18.24
C ARG A 64 -21.86 -10.43 18.71
N ASN A 65 -22.46 -9.32 19.15
CA ASN A 65 -21.79 -8.18 19.76
C ASN A 65 -20.91 -7.31 18.84
N ILE A 66 -20.98 -7.50 17.52
CA ILE A 66 -20.27 -6.64 16.56
C ILE A 66 -21.30 -5.89 15.73
N HIS A 67 -21.24 -4.57 15.77
CA HIS A 67 -22.17 -3.75 15.00
C HIS A 67 -21.88 -3.90 13.49
N PRO A 68 -22.88 -4.09 12.61
CA PRO A 68 -22.66 -4.27 11.18
C PRO A 68 -21.83 -3.17 10.51
N ASN A 69 -21.95 -1.93 10.97
CA ASN A 69 -21.13 -0.82 10.46
C ASN A 69 -19.65 -0.93 10.83
N ALA A 70 -19.29 -1.59 11.93
CA ALA A 70 -17.89 -1.84 12.27
C ALA A 70 -17.25 -2.77 11.22
N ILE A 71 -17.95 -3.84 10.84
CA ILE A 71 -17.54 -4.76 9.78
C ILE A 71 -17.38 -4.00 8.45
N ARG A 72 -18.40 -3.24 8.04
CA ARG A 72 -18.37 -2.45 6.80
C ARG A 72 -17.20 -1.47 6.76
N ASN A 73 -16.97 -0.75 7.86
CA ASN A 73 -15.89 0.22 7.96
C ASN A 73 -14.52 -0.45 7.88
N THR A 74 -14.34 -1.59 8.56
CA THR A 74 -13.11 -2.36 8.47
C THR A 74 -12.87 -2.85 7.05
N LEU A 75 -13.85 -3.48 6.42
CA LEU A 75 -13.74 -3.97 5.04
C LEU A 75 -13.43 -2.83 4.07
N ALA A 76 -14.11 -1.68 4.23
CA ALA A 76 -13.85 -0.49 3.43
C ALA A 76 -12.41 0.01 3.63
N SER A 77 -11.92 0.08 4.86
CA SER A 77 -10.57 0.55 5.16
C SER A 77 -9.49 -0.39 4.62
N ILE A 78 -9.66 -1.71 4.79
CA ILE A 78 -8.75 -2.72 4.20
C ILE A 78 -8.64 -2.52 2.68
N ALA A 79 -9.78 -2.32 1.99
CA ALA A 79 -9.82 -2.21 0.54
C ALA A 79 -9.40 -0.84 0.00
N ALA A 80 -9.73 0.26 0.68
CA ALA A 80 -9.56 1.62 0.18
C ALA A 80 -8.35 2.35 0.76
N ASP A 81 -8.01 2.10 2.03
CA ASP A 81 -6.93 2.83 2.72
C ASP A 81 -5.60 2.07 2.65
N TYR A 82 -5.64 0.73 2.77
CA TYR A 82 -4.43 -0.10 2.86
C TYR A 82 -4.09 -0.89 1.57
N ASP A 83 -4.97 -0.88 0.55
CA ASP A 83 -4.85 -1.66 -0.70
C ASP A 83 -4.52 -3.15 -0.47
N VAL A 84 -5.04 -3.73 0.62
CA VAL A 84 -4.88 -5.16 0.95
C VAL A 84 -6.03 -5.95 0.35
N SER A 85 -5.70 -7.02 -0.40
CA SER A 85 -6.71 -7.92 -0.94
C SER A 85 -7.20 -8.88 0.13
N LEU A 86 -8.48 -8.80 0.48
CA LEU A 86 -9.11 -9.72 1.43
C LEU A 86 -9.81 -10.86 0.68
N LEU A 87 -9.45 -12.10 0.98
CA LEU A 87 -10.05 -13.31 0.42
C LEU A 87 -10.59 -14.20 1.55
N PHE A 88 -11.61 -14.99 1.22
CA PHE A 88 -12.20 -15.96 2.13
C PHE A 88 -12.06 -17.36 1.54
N THR A 89 -11.79 -18.33 2.39
CA THR A 89 -11.65 -19.75 2.04
C THR A 89 -12.37 -20.59 3.09
N LYS A 90 -12.96 -21.71 2.69
CA LYS A 90 -13.78 -22.56 3.55
C LYS A 90 -12.94 -23.37 4.54
N ASP A 91 -11.73 -23.77 4.15
CA ASP A 91 -10.86 -24.68 4.91
C ASP A 91 -9.40 -24.56 4.43
N ALA A 92 -8.50 -25.22 5.17
CA ALA A 92 -7.07 -25.24 4.87
C ALA A 92 -6.74 -25.80 3.49
N GLN A 93 -7.56 -26.70 2.95
CA GLN A 93 -7.34 -27.24 1.60
C GLN A 93 -7.58 -26.14 0.57
N GLU A 94 -8.69 -25.40 0.67
CA GLU A 94 -8.98 -24.29 -0.23
C GLU A 94 -7.97 -23.14 -0.06
N THR A 95 -7.50 -22.87 1.16
CA THR A 95 -6.38 -21.96 1.42
C THR A 95 -5.14 -22.37 0.62
N ALA A 96 -4.74 -23.65 0.70
CA ALA A 96 -3.56 -24.15 -0.01
C ALA A 96 -3.73 -24.06 -1.54
N GLU A 97 -4.92 -24.39 -2.05
CA GLU A 97 -5.26 -24.25 -3.47
C GLU A 97 -5.19 -22.79 -3.94
N MET A 98 -5.65 -21.85 -3.11
CA MET A 98 -5.57 -20.41 -3.38
C MET A 98 -4.12 -19.91 -3.42
N ILE A 99 -3.31 -20.28 -2.43
CA ILE A 99 -1.87 -19.95 -2.38
C ILE A 99 -1.16 -20.51 -3.63
N TYR A 100 -1.46 -21.75 -4.00
CA TYR A 100 -0.93 -22.37 -5.21
C TYR A 100 -1.34 -21.61 -6.48
N ALA A 101 -2.59 -21.14 -6.56
CA ALA A 101 -3.06 -20.33 -7.68
C ALA A 101 -2.28 -19.01 -7.79
N PHE A 102 -1.96 -18.34 -6.68
CA PHE A 102 -1.09 -17.16 -6.68
C PHE A 102 0.31 -17.50 -7.21
N ALA A 103 0.93 -18.54 -6.66
CA ALA A 103 2.27 -18.96 -7.06
C ALA A 103 2.34 -19.29 -8.56
N ARG A 104 1.35 -20.01 -9.09
CA ARG A 104 1.29 -20.37 -10.52
C ARG A 104 1.14 -19.14 -11.42
N ARG A 105 0.36 -18.15 -10.99
CA ARG A 105 0.18 -16.90 -11.75
C ARG A 105 1.44 -16.05 -11.74
N GLU A 106 2.15 -15.97 -10.62
CA GLU A 106 3.41 -15.24 -10.54
C GLU A 106 4.51 -15.94 -11.35
N ALA A 107 4.65 -17.27 -11.25
CA ALA A 107 5.60 -18.05 -12.07
C ALA A 107 5.31 -17.94 -13.58
N GLY A 108 4.03 -17.90 -13.98
CA GLY A 108 3.63 -17.70 -15.38
C GLY A 108 3.71 -16.25 -15.86
N SER A 109 3.93 -15.28 -14.97
CA SER A 109 3.91 -13.85 -15.29
C SER A 109 5.20 -13.33 -15.94
N GLU A 110 6.30 -14.08 -15.89
CA GLU A 110 7.54 -13.80 -16.63
C GLU A 110 7.30 -13.65 -18.14
N ARG A 111 6.24 -14.28 -18.69
CA ARG A 111 5.89 -14.18 -20.12
C ARG A 111 5.03 -12.97 -20.49
N ASN A 112 4.48 -12.22 -19.53
CA ASN A 112 3.42 -11.24 -19.80
C ASN A 112 3.62 -9.90 -19.07
N GLU A 113 4.87 -9.56 -18.74
CA GLU A 113 5.23 -8.32 -18.03
C GLU A 113 4.88 -7.05 -18.81
N ARG A 114 4.71 -7.13 -20.13
CA ARG A 114 4.54 -5.96 -21.01
C ARG A 114 3.10 -5.40 -21.09
N SER A 115 2.07 -6.13 -20.68
CA SER A 115 0.68 -5.74 -21.00
C SER A 115 -0.17 -5.26 -19.81
N ARG A 116 0.20 -5.57 -18.56
CA ARG A 116 -0.65 -5.26 -17.38
C ARG A 116 -0.16 -4.09 -16.53
N HIS A 117 0.98 -3.50 -16.88
CA HIS A 117 1.67 -2.43 -16.14
C HIS A 117 1.37 -1.00 -16.63
N SER A 118 0.46 -0.73 -17.57
CA SER A 118 0.35 0.66 -18.08
C SER A 118 -0.57 1.56 -17.24
N ALA A 119 -1.74 1.07 -16.80
CA ALA A 119 -2.76 1.94 -16.19
C ALA A 119 -2.65 2.07 -14.66
N LYS A 120 -2.48 0.95 -13.93
CA LYS A 120 -2.30 0.97 -12.47
C LYS A 120 -0.93 1.56 -12.10
N THR A 121 0.12 1.19 -12.83
CA THR A 121 1.47 1.74 -12.60
C THR A 121 1.52 3.22 -12.95
N ALA A 122 0.87 3.75 -14.00
CA ALA A 122 0.86 5.20 -14.23
C ALA A 122 0.15 5.99 -13.12
N ARG A 123 -0.95 5.46 -12.56
CA ARG A 123 -1.58 6.02 -11.33
C ARG A 123 -0.62 5.95 -10.14
N GLN A 124 -0.01 4.79 -9.91
CA GLN A 124 1.02 4.61 -8.89
C GLN A 124 2.26 5.49 -9.12
N THR A 125 2.64 5.81 -10.36
CA THR A 125 3.78 6.69 -10.68
C THR A 125 3.42 8.12 -10.32
N ASN A 126 2.20 8.59 -10.64
CA ASN A 126 1.77 9.92 -10.25
C ASN A 126 1.62 10.04 -8.72
N ASP A 127 1.08 9.01 -8.07
CA ASP A 127 0.98 8.96 -6.61
C ASP A 127 2.35 8.83 -5.95
N ALA A 128 3.30 8.10 -6.55
CA ALA A 128 4.69 8.00 -6.11
C ALA A 128 5.44 9.33 -6.28
N LEU A 129 5.23 10.06 -7.38
CA LEU A 129 5.79 11.39 -7.58
C LEU A 129 5.29 12.35 -6.50
N LEU A 130 4.00 12.29 -6.18
CA LEU A 130 3.43 13.06 -5.08
C LEU A 130 4.01 12.66 -3.74
N TYR A 131 4.12 11.36 -3.47
CA TYR A 131 4.67 10.82 -2.23
C TYR A 131 6.12 11.26 -2.01
N ILE A 132 6.98 11.11 -3.03
CA ILE A 132 8.38 11.55 -3.01
C ILE A 132 8.47 13.04 -2.70
N LEU A 133 7.64 13.88 -3.32
CA LEU A 133 7.64 15.32 -3.05
C LEU A 133 7.13 15.65 -1.65
N THR A 134 6.15 14.93 -1.12
CA THR A 134 5.67 15.14 0.25
C THR A 134 6.66 14.69 1.32
N ALA A 135 7.70 13.93 0.95
CA ALA A 135 8.81 13.61 1.85
C ALA A 135 9.76 14.80 2.07
N PHE A 136 9.70 15.83 1.22
CA PHE A 136 10.46 17.05 1.46
C PHE A 136 9.86 17.84 2.63
N PRO A 137 10.70 18.40 3.52
CA PRO A 137 10.21 19.23 4.61
C PRO A 137 9.36 20.39 4.09
N ASP A 138 8.25 20.68 4.77
CA ASP A 138 7.31 21.76 4.44
C ASP A 138 6.61 21.62 3.06
N VAL A 139 6.63 20.46 2.42
CA VAL A 139 5.91 20.18 1.17
C VAL A 139 4.68 19.30 1.44
N GLY A 140 3.49 19.90 1.38
CA GLY A 140 2.22 19.17 1.48
C GLY A 140 1.69 18.67 0.13
N PRO A 141 0.64 17.82 0.11
CA PRO A 141 0.09 17.23 -1.12
C PRO A 141 -0.39 18.26 -2.16
N LYS A 142 -0.87 19.42 -1.71
CA LYS A 142 -1.29 20.51 -2.60
C LYS A 142 -0.08 21.17 -3.28
N ALA A 143 0.97 21.46 -2.52
CA ALA A 143 2.22 22.01 -3.02
C ALA A 143 2.89 21.04 -4.01
N ALA A 144 2.95 19.75 -3.69
CA ALA A 144 3.49 18.71 -4.58
C ALA A 144 2.77 18.67 -5.94
N ARG A 145 1.44 18.78 -5.97
CA ARG A 145 0.66 18.84 -7.22
C ARG A 145 0.98 20.09 -8.05
N GLU A 146 1.09 21.25 -7.42
CA GLU A 146 1.40 22.50 -8.14
C GLU A 146 2.83 22.49 -8.68
N LEU A 147 3.80 21.95 -7.92
CA LEU A 147 5.17 21.75 -8.40
C LEU A 147 5.22 20.80 -9.61
N LEU A 148 4.51 19.67 -9.57
CA LEU A 148 4.45 18.74 -10.71
C LEU A 148 3.72 19.34 -11.91
N ARG A 149 2.71 20.19 -11.70
CA ARG A 149 2.02 20.91 -12.77
C ARG A 149 2.93 21.90 -13.48
N GLU A 150 3.73 22.66 -12.72
CA GLU A 150 4.64 23.67 -13.28
C GLU A 150 5.88 23.03 -13.94
N PHE A 151 6.56 22.14 -13.22
CA PHE A 151 7.87 21.64 -13.63
C PHE A 151 7.81 20.28 -14.35
N GLY A 152 6.74 19.52 -14.20
CA GLY A 152 6.49 18.23 -14.86
C GLY A 152 7.28 17.03 -14.32
N THR A 153 8.52 17.23 -13.85
CA THR A 153 9.39 16.13 -13.40
C THR A 153 10.14 16.48 -12.12
N LEU A 154 10.47 15.47 -11.29
CA LEU A 154 11.29 15.66 -10.09
C LEU A 154 12.65 16.29 -10.41
N ARG A 155 13.28 15.88 -11.52
CA ARG A 155 14.56 16.45 -11.96
C ARG A 155 14.46 17.97 -12.16
N ARG A 156 13.40 18.44 -12.83
CA ARG A 156 13.20 19.89 -13.04
C ARG A 156 12.91 20.61 -11.72
N ILE A 157 12.16 20.01 -10.81
CA ILE A 157 11.89 20.59 -9.48
C ILE A 157 13.20 20.71 -8.68
N CYS A 158 13.99 19.64 -8.60
CA CYS A 158 15.24 19.62 -7.83
C CYS A 158 16.38 20.44 -8.46
N SER A 159 16.24 20.88 -9.71
CA SER A 159 17.23 21.72 -10.42
C SER A 159 16.75 23.17 -10.63
N ALA A 160 15.54 23.51 -10.19
CA ALA A 160 14.99 24.86 -10.33
C ALA A 160 15.72 25.85 -9.41
N SER A 161 15.71 27.14 -9.75
CA SER A 161 16.18 28.18 -8.84
C SER A 161 15.18 28.43 -7.70
N LYS A 162 15.64 29.09 -6.64
CA LYS A 162 14.79 29.46 -5.51
C LYS A 162 13.62 30.36 -5.97
N GLU A 163 13.91 31.28 -6.88
CA GLU A 163 12.94 32.21 -7.47
C GLU A 163 11.90 31.47 -8.31
N GLU A 164 12.32 30.51 -9.13
CA GLU A 164 11.42 29.67 -9.93
C GLU A 164 10.48 28.86 -9.03
N LEU A 165 11.00 28.25 -7.95
CA LEU A 165 10.19 27.50 -6.99
C LEU A 165 9.17 28.40 -6.28
N MET A 166 9.57 29.60 -5.85
CA MET A 166 8.69 30.58 -5.20
C MET A 166 7.64 31.17 -6.16
N GLY A 167 7.86 31.06 -7.48
CA GLY A 167 6.84 31.40 -8.48
C GLY A 167 5.63 30.46 -8.48
N VAL A 168 5.77 29.26 -7.90
CA VAL A 168 4.67 28.29 -7.81
C VAL A 168 3.72 28.66 -6.66
N LYS A 169 2.42 28.66 -6.98
CA LYS A 169 1.36 29.00 -6.03
C LYS A 169 1.44 28.16 -4.75
N GLY A 170 1.62 28.83 -3.62
CA GLY A 170 1.67 28.20 -2.29
C GLY A 170 3.05 27.69 -1.89
N ILE A 171 4.10 27.98 -2.67
CA ILE A 171 5.49 27.74 -2.30
C ILE A 171 6.07 29.04 -1.76
N GLY A 172 6.34 29.07 -0.46
CA GLY A 172 7.04 30.17 0.19
C GLY A 172 8.55 29.96 0.24
N GLU A 173 9.27 30.97 0.71
CA GLU A 173 10.73 30.94 0.85
C GLU A 173 11.23 29.73 1.65
N LYS A 174 10.52 29.39 2.74
CA LYS A 174 10.86 28.26 3.60
C LYS A 174 10.81 26.93 2.83
N THR A 175 9.71 26.68 2.14
CA THR A 175 9.51 25.45 1.35
C THR A 175 10.50 25.37 0.18
N ALA A 176 10.72 26.46 -0.54
CA ALA A 176 11.70 26.50 -1.64
C ALA A 176 13.12 26.18 -1.12
N SER A 177 13.51 26.76 0.01
CA SER A 177 14.83 26.52 0.61
C SER A 177 14.99 25.07 1.09
N ALA A 178 13.93 24.48 1.67
CA ALA A 178 13.93 23.08 2.11
C ALA A 178 14.11 22.10 0.92
N ILE A 179 13.45 22.38 -0.21
CA ILE A 179 13.59 21.57 -1.43
C ILE A 179 15.03 21.60 -1.93
N LEU A 180 15.62 22.79 -2.08
CA LEU A 180 16.99 22.95 -2.57
C LEU A 180 18.01 22.33 -1.63
N ALA A 181 17.86 22.53 -0.32
CA ALA A 181 18.75 21.95 0.68
C ALA A 181 18.74 20.42 0.63
N MET A 182 17.58 19.81 0.40
CA MET A 182 17.48 18.36 0.32
C MET A 182 17.96 17.78 -1.01
N ALA A 183 17.80 18.50 -2.11
CA ALA A 183 18.29 18.09 -3.42
C ALA A 183 19.82 17.93 -3.49
N VAL A 184 20.56 18.65 -2.62
CA VAL A 184 22.03 18.63 -2.60
C VAL A 184 22.62 17.92 -1.37
N LYS A 185 21.78 17.40 -0.47
CA LYS A 185 22.25 16.76 0.75
C LYS A 185 22.96 15.44 0.42
N THR A 186 24.18 15.29 0.93
CA THR A 186 24.92 14.03 0.86
C THR A 186 24.46 13.09 1.95
N TRP A 187 24.48 11.79 1.64
CA TRP A 187 24.23 10.76 2.64
C TRP A 187 25.44 10.66 3.57
N GLU A 188 25.17 10.54 4.87
CA GLU A 188 26.16 10.32 5.93
C GLU A 188 25.75 9.03 6.66
N GLU A 189 26.71 8.10 6.84
CA GLU A 189 26.53 6.83 7.54
C GLU A 189 26.40 6.99 9.06
#